data_AF-A0A177BW48-F1
#
_entry.id   AF-A0A177BW48-F1
#
_cell.length_a   1.000
_cell.length_b   1.000
_cell.length_c   1.000
_cell.angle_alpha   90.00
_cell.angle_beta   90.00
_cell.angle_gamma   90.00
#
_symmetry.space_group_name_H-M   'P 1'
#
loop_
_entity.id
_entity.type
_entity.pdbx_description
1 polymer ?
#
loop_
_entity_poly.entity_id
_entity_poly.type
_entity_poly.pdbx_seq_one_letter_code
_entity_poly.pdbx_strand_id
1 'polypeptide(L)'
;MMAWAARLSGFLLFRILKTGKDDRFDDKRDKFWSFLGFWVFQMFWVWTCSLPVTILNSPKVTQFPQPSFGTGCDIAGIVLFAIGFIMESVSDVQKYRFRSAHGSDGEVCDVGFFAWTRHPNYFGEIMIQFAIFTIAVAPAANKYVRGGPYAALYASILGPIFLTSLLMFLSGLPLQERPGAKKRYEKGIKWPEYERYLRRTSILIPFPPQLYEKMPVILKRTVFLEFPIYVFDPAKHADQSKVQPNNAEEGRARPSDEEGLRS
;
A
#
# COMPACT_ATOMS: atom_id res chain seq x y z
N MET A 1 -16.83 -8.88 -0.36
CA MET A 1 -16.04 -9.24 0.84
C MET A 1 -15.38 -10.61 0.74
N MET A 2 -16.12 -11.71 0.55
CA MET A 2 -15.55 -13.06 0.50
C MET A 2 -14.52 -13.26 -0.60
N ALA A 3 -14.81 -12.81 -1.83
CA ALA A 3 -13.86 -12.90 -2.94
C ALA A 3 -12.54 -12.15 -2.66
N TRP A 4 -12.63 -10.95 -2.10
CA TRP A 4 -11.45 -10.18 -1.68
C TRP A 4 -10.66 -10.90 -0.58
N ALA A 5 -11.34 -11.40 0.46
CA ALA A 5 -10.70 -12.11 1.58
C ALA A 5 -10.02 -13.40 1.11
N ALA A 6 -10.71 -14.22 0.31
CA ALA A 6 -10.16 -15.46 -0.25
C ALA A 6 -8.91 -15.19 -1.09
N ARG A 7 -8.93 -14.14 -1.92
CA ARG A 7 -7.77 -13.73 -2.73
C ARG A 7 -6.62 -13.24 -1.83
N LEU A 8 -6.89 -12.42 -0.80
CA LEU A 8 -5.84 -11.91 0.09
C LEU A 8 -5.16 -13.05 0.85
N SER A 9 -5.98 -13.88 1.50
CA SER A 9 -5.51 -15.02 2.28
C SER A 9 -4.79 -16.04 1.39
N GLY A 10 -5.34 -16.33 0.21
CA GLY A 10 -4.73 -17.24 -0.76
C GLY A 10 -3.37 -16.75 -1.26
N PHE A 11 -3.25 -15.47 -1.62
CA PHE A 11 -1.99 -14.90 -2.07
C PHE A 11 -0.93 -14.86 -0.96
N LEU A 12 -1.32 -14.47 0.26
CA LEU A 12 -0.42 -14.47 1.40
C LEU A 12 0.07 -15.88 1.74
N LEU A 13 -0.83 -16.86 1.73
CA LEU A 13 -0.48 -18.27 1.95
C LEU A 13 0.48 -18.78 0.88
N PHE A 14 0.16 -18.55 -0.40
CA PHE A 14 1.03 -18.91 -1.53
C PHE A 14 2.43 -18.31 -1.37
N ARG A 15 2.52 -17.03 -1.01
CA ARG A 15 3.80 -16.34 -0.82
C ARG A 15 4.60 -16.93 0.34
N ILE A 16 3.95 -17.23 1.47
CA ILE A 16 4.63 -17.87 2.61
C ILE A 16 5.16 -19.25 2.24
N LEU A 17 4.37 -20.06 1.54
CA LEU A 17 4.79 -21.39 1.07
C LEU A 17 5.97 -21.32 0.09
N LYS A 18 6.11 -20.24 -0.68
CA LYS A 18 7.21 -20.04 -1.63
C LYS A 18 8.44 -19.36 -1.04
N THR A 19 8.27 -18.38 -0.16
CA THR A 19 9.37 -17.58 0.41
C THR A 19 9.91 -18.18 1.70
N GLY A 20 9.15 -19.04 2.39
CA GLY A 20 9.58 -19.80 3.57
C GLY A 20 9.74 -18.98 4.86
N LYS A 21 9.73 -17.65 4.79
CA LYS A 21 9.82 -16.74 5.95
C LYS A 21 8.89 -15.53 5.80
N ASP A 22 8.46 -15.01 6.95
CA ASP A 22 7.75 -13.73 7.07
C ASP A 22 8.44 -12.90 8.16
N ASP A 23 9.41 -12.09 7.73
CA ASP A 23 10.28 -11.26 8.59
C ASP A 23 9.50 -10.36 9.57
N ARG A 24 8.20 -10.12 9.33
CA ARG A 24 7.34 -9.27 10.19
C ARG A 24 7.08 -9.89 11.57
N PHE A 25 7.25 -11.20 11.71
CA PHE A 25 6.96 -11.92 12.95
C PHE A 25 8.21 -12.28 13.75
N ASP A 26 9.40 -12.15 13.18
CA ASP A 26 10.66 -12.59 13.80
C ASP A 26 10.89 -11.87 15.13
N ASP A 27 10.63 -10.56 15.23
CA ASP A 27 10.86 -9.78 16.45
C ASP A 27 9.76 -9.90 17.52
N LYS A 28 8.62 -10.54 17.21
CA LYS A 28 7.43 -10.56 18.09
C LYS A 28 7.11 -11.93 18.65
N ARG A 29 7.55 -13.01 18.00
CA ARG A 29 7.21 -14.39 18.37
C ARG A 29 7.66 -14.79 19.76
N ASP A 30 8.79 -14.27 20.21
CA ASP A 30 9.38 -14.64 21.50
C ASP A 30 8.80 -13.84 22.69
N LYS A 31 7.91 -12.86 22.42
CA LYS A 31 7.34 -11.96 23.42
C LYS A 31 5.82 -12.12 23.48
N PHE A 32 5.32 -12.94 24.40
CA PHE A 32 3.90 -13.25 24.55
C PHE A 32 2.98 -12.02 24.48
N TRP A 33 3.23 -10.99 25.29
CA TRP A 33 2.38 -9.79 25.34
C TRP A 33 2.40 -8.97 24.04
N SER A 34 3.54 -8.89 23.35
CA SER A 34 3.65 -8.21 22.06
C SER A 34 2.96 -9.00 20.94
N PHE A 35 3.06 -10.33 20.99
CA PHE A 35 2.36 -11.22 20.07
C PHE A 35 0.84 -11.17 20.26
N LEU A 36 0.37 -11.24 21.51
CA LEU A 36 -1.05 -11.11 21.85
C LEU A 36 -1.61 -9.75 21.41
N GLY A 37 -0.93 -8.66 21.75
CA GLY A 37 -1.36 -7.31 21.34
C GLY A 37 -1.46 -7.16 19.83
N PHE A 38 -0.52 -7.74 19.07
CA PHE A 38 -0.59 -7.77 17.61
C PHE A 38 -1.85 -8.48 17.10
N TRP A 39 -2.17 -9.66 17.62
CA TRP A 39 -3.37 -10.40 17.19
C TRP A 39 -4.67 -9.74 17.60
N VAL A 40 -4.75 -9.18 18.81
CA VAL A 40 -5.92 -8.40 19.26
C VAL A 40 -6.14 -7.20 18.35
N PHE A 41 -5.06 -6.50 17.97
CA PHE A 41 -5.14 -5.41 17.01
C PHE A 41 -5.62 -5.87 15.63
N GLN A 42 -5.14 -7.02 15.13
CA GLN A 42 -5.62 -7.62 13.87
C GLN A 42 -7.10 -8.02 13.95
N MET A 43 -7.57 -8.56 15.07
CA MET A 43 -8.99 -8.89 15.27
C MET A 43 -9.86 -7.64 15.24
N PHE A 44 -9.46 -6.60 15.98
CA PHE A 44 -10.15 -5.30 15.96
C PHE A 44 -10.18 -4.72 14.54
N TRP A 45 -9.06 -4.79 13.83
CA TRP A 45 -8.97 -4.37 12.44
C TRP A 45 -9.99 -5.06 11.55
N VAL A 46 -9.99 -6.38 11.53
CA VAL A 46 -10.87 -7.17 10.66
C VAL A 46 -12.33 -6.91 11.02
N TRP A 47 -12.63 -6.85 12.32
CA TRP A 47 -13.97 -6.53 12.81
C TRP A 47 -14.44 -5.14 12.34
N THR A 48 -13.62 -4.10 12.49
CA THR A 48 -13.95 -2.74 12.03
C THR A 48 -14.15 -2.67 10.51
N CYS A 49 -13.33 -3.36 9.72
CA CYS A 49 -13.50 -3.43 8.27
C CYS A 49 -14.77 -4.18 7.86
N SER A 50 -15.23 -5.13 8.68
CA SER A 50 -16.46 -5.91 8.44
C SER A 50 -17.75 -5.17 8.80
N LEU A 51 -17.67 -4.00 9.45
CA LEU A 51 -18.85 -3.27 9.94
C LEU A 51 -19.90 -2.99 8.86
N PRO A 52 -19.56 -2.54 7.64
CA PRO A 52 -20.58 -2.26 6.62
C PRO A 52 -21.42 -3.50 6.29
N VAL A 53 -20.76 -4.64 6.11
CA VAL A 53 -21.44 -5.91 5.78
C VAL A 53 -22.19 -6.45 6.99
N THR A 54 -21.62 -6.37 8.19
CA THR A 54 -22.24 -6.88 9.42
C THR A 54 -23.50 -6.10 9.76
N ILE A 55 -23.46 -4.77 9.65
CA ILE A 55 -24.61 -3.91 9.95
C ILE A 55 -25.71 -4.10 8.91
N LEU A 56 -25.36 -4.14 7.61
CA LEU A 56 -26.30 -4.41 6.53
C LEU A 56 -27.10 -5.71 6.76
N ASN A 57 -26.43 -6.77 7.19
CA ASN A 57 -27.03 -8.08 7.39
C ASN A 57 -27.64 -8.26 8.80
N SER A 58 -27.68 -7.21 9.62
CA SER A 58 -28.22 -7.29 10.97
C SER A 58 -29.76 -7.39 10.97
N PRO A 59 -30.39 -8.08 11.95
CA PRO A 59 -31.85 -8.17 12.07
C PRO A 59 -32.55 -6.80 12.12
N LYS A 60 -31.85 -5.80 12.68
CA LYS A 60 -32.36 -4.44 12.79
C LYS A 60 -32.41 -3.70 11.45
N VAL A 61 -31.63 -4.10 10.46
CA VAL A 61 -31.69 -3.58 9.09
C VAL A 61 -32.62 -4.45 8.23
N THR A 62 -32.53 -5.78 8.35
CA THR A 62 -33.29 -6.71 7.50
C THR A 62 -34.79 -6.79 7.83
N GLN A 63 -35.22 -6.28 8.99
CA GLN A 63 -36.65 -6.10 9.30
C GLN A 63 -37.35 -5.06 8.40
N PHE A 64 -36.60 -4.17 7.74
CA PHE A 64 -37.16 -3.20 6.79
C PHE A 64 -37.28 -3.83 5.38
N PRO A 65 -38.16 -3.30 4.51
CA PRO A 65 -38.17 -3.69 3.10
C PRO A 65 -36.78 -3.49 2.48
N GLN A 66 -36.28 -4.48 1.75
CA GLN A 66 -34.96 -4.39 1.11
C GLN A 66 -35.10 -3.86 -0.32
N PRO A 67 -34.23 -2.93 -0.75
CA PRO A 67 -34.23 -2.48 -2.14
C PRO A 67 -33.89 -3.66 -3.06
N SER A 68 -34.48 -3.65 -4.26
CA SER A 68 -33.98 -4.51 -5.34
C SER A 68 -32.55 -4.12 -5.68
N PHE A 69 -31.70 -5.10 -5.92
CA PHE A 69 -30.35 -4.86 -6.41
C PHE A 69 -30.36 -4.14 -7.76
N GLY A 70 -29.39 -3.26 -7.97
CA GLY A 70 -29.25 -2.48 -9.21
C GLY A 70 -29.54 -1.00 -9.02
N THR A 71 -29.55 -0.51 -7.78
CA THR A 71 -29.55 0.93 -7.51
C THR A 71 -28.25 1.57 -8.04
N GLY A 72 -28.24 2.89 -8.23
CA GLY A 72 -27.03 3.60 -8.65
C GLY A 72 -25.85 3.39 -7.69
N CYS A 73 -26.13 3.25 -6.39
CA CYS A 73 -25.12 2.89 -5.37
C CYS A 73 -24.54 1.49 -5.60
N ASP A 74 -25.38 0.50 -5.94
CA ASP A 74 -24.92 -0.86 -6.22
C ASP A 74 -23.99 -0.89 -7.43
N ILE A 75 -24.41 -0.23 -8.53
CA ILE A 75 -23.62 -0.17 -9.77
C ILE A 75 -22.28 0.53 -9.50
N ALA A 76 -22.30 1.71 -8.86
CA ALA A 76 -21.08 2.44 -8.52
C ALA A 76 -20.15 1.62 -7.62
N GLY A 77 -20.71 0.96 -6.60
CA GLY A 77 -19.97 0.10 -5.70
C GLY A 77 -19.34 -1.10 -6.41
N ILE A 78 -20.05 -1.77 -7.32
CA ILE A 78 -19.49 -2.89 -8.09
C ILE A 78 -18.36 -2.45 -9.01
N VAL A 79 -18.52 -1.31 -9.69
CA VAL A 79 -17.47 -0.74 -10.55
C VAL A 79 -16.23 -0.39 -9.73
N LEU A 80 -16.40 0.29 -8.60
CA LEU A 80 -15.28 0.61 -7.69
C LEU A 80 -14.61 -0.64 -7.13
N PHE A 81 -15.40 -1.66 -6.75
CA PHE A 81 -14.89 -2.94 -6.28
C PHE A 81 -14.06 -3.63 -7.36
N ALA A 82 -14.57 -3.69 -8.59
CA ALA A 82 -13.88 -4.32 -9.71
C ALA A 82 -12.55 -3.64 -10.02
N ILE A 83 -12.53 -2.31 -10.09
CA ILE A 83 -11.29 -1.55 -10.32
C ILE A 83 -10.28 -1.80 -9.19
N GLY A 84 -10.72 -1.68 -7.93
CA GLY A 84 -9.86 -1.91 -6.78
C GLY A 84 -9.31 -3.33 -6.73
N PHE A 85 -10.16 -4.33 -6.99
CA PHE A 85 -9.79 -5.74 -7.00
C PHE A 85 -8.79 -6.08 -8.11
N ILE A 86 -8.97 -5.52 -9.32
CA ILE A 86 -8.01 -5.68 -10.42
C ILE A 86 -6.69 -5.02 -10.06
N MET A 87 -6.72 -3.79 -9.55
CA MET A 87 -5.50 -3.05 -9.22
C MET A 87 -4.70 -3.76 -8.13
N GLU A 88 -5.36 -4.22 -7.07
CA GLU A 88 -4.73 -5.00 -6.00
C GLU A 88 -4.14 -6.31 -6.53
N SER A 89 -4.94 -7.11 -7.24
CA SER A 89 -4.52 -8.44 -7.69
C SER A 89 -3.37 -8.39 -8.71
N VAL A 90 -3.46 -7.48 -9.68
CA VAL A 90 -2.44 -7.35 -10.73
C VAL A 90 -1.15 -6.76 -10.16
N SER A 91 -1.23 -5.79 -9.24
CA SER A 91 -0.02 -5.23 -8.63
C SER A 91 0.71 -6.22 -7.73
N ASP A 92 -0.01 -7.05 -6.97
CA ASP A 92 0.59 -8.13 -6.18
C ASP A 92 1.37 -9.11 -7.07
N VAL A 93 0.78 -9.51 -8.20
CA VAL A 93 1.42 -10.40 -9.19
C VAL A 93 2.62 -9.72 -9.86
N GLN A 94 2.50 -8.45 -10.26
CA GLN A 94 3.60 -7.68 -10.84
C GLN A 94 4.79 -7.60 -9.88
N LYS A 95 4.54 -7.25 -8.61
CA LYS A 95 5.57 -7.14 -7.57
C LYS A 95 6.22 -8.49 -7.26
N TYR A 96 5.42 -9.56 -7.23
CA TYR A 96 5.94 -10.92 -7.02
C TYR A 96 6.85 -11.34 -8.18
N ARG A 97 6.39 -11.24 -9.43
CA ARG A 97 7.18 -11.59 -10.62
C ARG A 97 8.47 -10.78 -10.71
N PHE A 98 8.39 -9.47 -10.47
CA PHE A 98 9.57 -8.60 -10.45
C PHE A 98 10.59 -9.04 -9.40
N ARG A 99 10.15 -9.33 -8.17
CA ARG A 99 11.04 -9.81 -7.10
C ARG A 99 11.64 -11.18 -7.40
N SER A 100 10.90 -12.07 -8.06
CA SER A 100 11.42 -13.37 -8.47
C SER A 100 12.47 -13.27 -9.57
N ALA A 101 12.39 -12.26 -10.44
CA ALA A 101 13.36 -12.04 -11.52
C ALA A 101 14.60 -11.25 -11.08
N HIS A 102 14.46 -10.26 -10.19
CA HIS A 102 15.50 -9.26 -9.87
C HIS A 102 15.91 -9.23 -8.38
N GLY A 103 15.67 -10.31 -7.64
CA GLY A 103 15.57 -10.33 -6.17
C GLY A 103 16.74 -9.76 -5.36
N SER A 104 17.97 -9.74 -5.90
CA SER A 104 19.17 -9.23 -5.24
C SER A 104 19.69 -7.90 -5.79
N ASP A 105 19.21 -7.48 -6.96
CA ASP A 105 19.95 -6.52 -7.81
C ASP A 105 19.62 -5.06 -7.48
N GLY A 106 18.84 -4.87 -6.41
CA GLY A 106 18.46 -3.54 -5.95
C GLY A 106 17.50 -2.82 -6.88
N GLU A 107 16.92 -3.50 -7.87
CA GLU A 107 16.12 -2.83 -8.88
C GLU A 107 14.81 -2.27 -8.31
N VAL A 108 14.33 -1.23 -8.99
CA VAL A 108 13.10 -0.54 -8.64
C VAL A 108 12.00 -1.10 -9.51
N CYS A 109 10.95 -1.63 -8.90
CA CYS A 109 9.79 -2.11 -9.62
C CYS A 109 9.03 -0.89 -10.16
N ASP A 110 9.26 -0.53 -11.42
CA ASP A 110 8.59 0.58 -12.11
C ASP A 110 7.71 0.09 -13.28
N VAL A 111 7.29 -1.18 -13.24
CA VAL A 111 6.48 -1.82 -14.28
C VAL A 111 4.98 -1.75 -13.99
N GLY A 112 4.17 -1.58 -15.04
CA GLY A 112 2.72 -1.64 -14.95
C GLY A 112 2.14 -0.58 -14.00
N PHE A 113 1.36 -0.99 -13.00
CA PHE A 113 0.75 -0.05 -12.06
C PHE A 113 1.79 0.66 -11.18
N PHE A 114 2.96 0.04 -10.96
CA PHE A 114 4.04 0.68 -10.21
C PHE A 114 4.68 1.86 -10.95
N ALA A 115 4.48 2.00 -12.27
CA ALA A 115 4.92 3.19 -13.00
C ALA A 115 4.03 4.42 -12.69
N TRP A 116 2.81 4.21 -12.20
CA TRP A 116 1.80 5.25 -12.00
C TRP A 116 1.60 5.60 -10.52
N THR A 117 1.80 4.63 -9.63
CA THR A 117 1.72 4.82 -8.18
C THR A 117 2.69 3.88 -7.47
N ARG A 118 3.26 4.32 -6.33
CA ARG A 118 4.20 3.51 -5.55
C ARG A 118 3.50 2.38 -4.80
N HIS A 119 2.22 2.55 -4.46
CA HIS A 119 1.41 1.59 -3.69
C HIS A 119 0.05 1.29 -4.35
N PRO A 120 0.04 0.74 -5.57
CA PRO A 120 -1.21 0.40 -6.27
C PRO A 120 -2.07 -0.60 -5.52
N ASN A 121 -1.46 -1.54 -4.80
CA ASN A 121 -2.15 -2.52 -3.97
C ASN A 121 -2.91 -1.86 -2.81
N TYR A 122 -2.34 -0.82 -2.18
CA TYR A 122 -3.01 -0.07 -1.12
C TYR A 122 -4.15 0.79 -1.63
N PHE A 123 -3.97 1.42 -2.79
CA PHE A 123 -5.06 2.15 -3.43
C PHE A 123 -6.22 1.21 -3.78
N GLY A 124 -5.92 0.03 -4.34
CA GLY A 124 -6.91 -1.01 -4.60
C GLY A 124 -7.66 -1.46 -3.35
N GLU A 125 -6.96 -1.70 -2.24
CA GLU A 125 -7.56 -2.08 -0.96
C GLU A 125 -8.50 -0.99 -0.41
N ILE A 126 -8.08 0.28 -0.47
CA ILE A 126 -8.91 1.42 -0.06
C ILE A 126 -10.17 1.49 -0.93
N MET A 127 -10.03 1.40 -2.26
CA MET A 127 -11.18 1.39 -3.18
C MET A 127 -12.18 0.28 -2.86
N ILE A 128 -11.69 -0.93 -2.57
CA ILE A 128 -12.54 -2.06 -2.21
C ILE A 128 -13.34 -1.80 -0.94
N GLN A 129 -12.72 -1.21 0.09
CA GLN A 129 -13.45 -0.91 1.33
C GLN A 129 -14.53 0.16 1.12
N PHE A 130 -14.20 1.23 0.40
CA PHE A 130 -15.19 2.25 0.06
C PHE A 130 -16.30 1.69 -0.83
N ALA A 131 -15.98 0.81 -1.77
CA ALA A 131 -16.96 0.12 -2.61
C ALA A 131 -17.94 -0.74 -1.78
N ILE A 132 -17.42 -1.54 -0.83
CA ILE A 132 -18.23 -2.35 0.08
C ILE A 132 -19.16 -1.45 0.91
N PHE A 133 -18.65 -0.33 1.41
CA PHE A 133 -19.47 0.66 2.12
C PHE A 133 -20.56 1.27 1.23
N THR A 134 -20.23 1.65 -0.02
CA THR A 134 -21.20 2.22 -0.97
C THR A 134 -22.35 1.27 -1.25
N ILE A 135 -22.09 -0.03 -1.40
CA ILE A 135 -23.13 -1.05 -1.55
C ILE A 135 -23.92 -1.20 -0.24
N ALA A 136 -23.22 -1.32 0.89
CA ALA A 136 -23.86 -1.57 2.18
C ALA A 136 -24.76 -0.42 2.65
N VAL A 137 -24.43 0.82 2.32
CA VAL A 137 -25.22 1.99 2.71
C VAL A 137 -26.46 2.21 1.81
N ALA A 138 -26.59 1.48 0.69
CA ALA A 138 -27.66 1.67 -0.29
C ALA A 138 -29.09 1.63 0.31
N PRO A 139 -29.45 0.73 1.24
CA PRO A 139 -30.77 0.74 1.87
C PRO A 139 -31.05 2.01 2.70
N ALA A 140 -30.02 2.58 3.35
CA ALA A 140 -30.14 3.83 4.06
C ALA A 140 -30.21 5.03 3.09
N ALA A 141 -29.36 5.05 2.06
CA ALA A 141 -29.33 6.10 1.04
C ALA A 141 -30.66 6.23 0.29
N ASN A 142 -31.30 5.11 -0.03
CA ASN A 142 -32.59 5.07 -0.71
C ASN A 142 -33.81 5.13 0.25
N LYS A 143 -33.59 5.46 1.53
CA LYS A 143 -34.63 5.68 2.55
C LYS A 143 -35.51 4.46 2.88
N TYR A 144 -35.04 3.24 2.60
CA TYR A 144 -35.70 2.00 2.99
C TYR A 144 -35.56 1.74 4.49
N VAL A 145 -34.42 2.13 5.07
CA VAL A 145 -34.10 2.00 6.49
C VAL A 145 -34.26 3.35 7.19
N ARG A 146 -34.82 3.36 8.41
CA ARG A 146 -35.03 4.57 9.22
C ARG A 146 -34.59 4.37 10.67
N GLY A 147 -34.41 5.46 11.42
CA GLY A 147 -34.09 5.44 12.85
C GLY A 147 -32.65 4.98 13.15
N GLY A 148 -32.47 4.25 14.26
CA GLY A 148 -31.14 3.77 14.68
C GLY A 148 -30.36 2.98 13.61
N PRO A 149 -30.98 2.05 12.88
CA PRO A 149 -30.30 1.27 11.82
C PRO A 149 -29.83 2.13 10.63
N TYR A 150 -30.54 3.23 10.33
CA TYR A 150 -30.11 4.21 9.33
C TYR A 150 -28.79 4.87 9.77
N ALA A 151 -28.72 5.33 11.02
CA ALA A 151 -27.52 5.94 11.57
C ALA A 151 -26.36 4.94 11.63
N ALA A 152 -26.63 3.69 11.99
CA ALA A 152 -25.63 2.63 12.04
C ALA A 152 -25.02 2.32 10.66
N LEU A 153 -25.84 2.28 9.59
CA LEU A 153 -25.34 2.05 8.23
C LEU A 153 -24.41 3.17 7.77
N TYR A 154 -24.73 4.43 8.05
CA TYR A 154 -23.80 5.53 7.77
C TYR A 154 -22.56 5.51 8.66
N ALA A 155 -22.71 5.20 9.96
CA ALA A 155 -21.59 5.06 10.87
C ALA A 155 -20.63 3.93 10.46
N SER A 156 -21.07 2.96 9.66
CA SER A 156 -20.19 1.91 9.13
C SER A 156 -19.07 2.44 8.22
N ILE A 157 -19.14 3.70 7.76
CA ILE A 157 -18.03 4.40 7.07
C ILE A 157 -16.74 4.45 7.91
N LEU A 158 -16.87 4.30 9.24
CA LEU A 158 -15.72 4.17 10.13
C LEU A 158 -14.81 3.01 9.71
N GLY A 159 -15.34 1.93 9.12
CA GLY A 159 -14.55 0.82 8.57
C GLY A 159 -13.53 1.27 7.52
N PRO A 160 -13.98 1.76 6.35
CA PRO A 160 -13.09 2.28 5.31
C PRO A 160 -12.16 3.41 5.77
N ILE A 161 -12.65 4.34 6.59
CA ILE A 161 -11.83 5.45 7.12
C ILE A 161 -10.72 4.91 8.04
N PHE A 162 -11.06 3.97 8.91
CA PHE A 162 -10.10 3.34 9.82
C PHE A 162 -9.01 2.60 9.05
N LEU A 163 -9.38 1.74 8.08
CA LEU A 163 -8.42 1.05 7.23
C LEU A 163 -7.51 2.02 6.47
N THR A 164 -8.10 3.06 5.88
CA THR A 164 -7.34 4.09 5.14
C THR A 164 -6.35 4.80 6.05
N SER A 165 -6.79 5.16 7.27
CA SER A 165 -5.94 5.82 8.26
C SER A 165 -4.79 4.93 8.72
N LEU A 166 -5.02 3.63 8.89
CA LEU A 166 -3.98 2.68 9.28
C LEU A 166 -2.93 2.48 8.18
N LEU A 167 -3.38 2.35 6.93
CA LEU A 167 -2.49 2.25 5.79
C LEU A 167 -1.66 3.53 5.62
N MET A 168 -2.25 4.70 5.83
CA MET A 168 -1.54 5.97 5.67
C MET A 168 -0.63 6.30 6.87
N PHE A 169 -1.03 6.01 8.10
CA PHE A 169 -0.37 6.59 9.28
C PHE A 169 0.30 5.60 10.22
N LEU A 170 -0.02 4.30 10.16
CA LEU A 170 0.47 3.35 11.16
C LEU A 170 1.28 2.18 10.58
N SER A 171 0.68 1.36 9.71
CA SER A 171 1.26 0.07 9.31
C SER A 171 1.60 -0.05 7.82
N GLY A 172 1.06 0.83 6.97
CA GLY A 172 1.24 0.76 5.52
C GLY A 172 2.41 1.61 5.03
N LEU A 173 2.10 2.79 4.51
CA LEU A 173 3.03 3.72 3.88
C LEU A 173 4.21 4.12 4.78
N PRO A 174 4.03 4.47 6.08
CA PRO A 174 5.15 4.92 6.92
C PRO A 174 6.22 3.85 7.12
N LEU A 175 5.82 2.57 7.17
CA LEU A 175 6.75 1.45 7.40
C LEU A 175 7.49 1.05 6.12
N GLN A 176 6.98 1.38 4.93
CA GLN A 176 7.60 1.01 3.66
C GLN A 176 8.42 2.13 3.03
N GLU A 177 7.91 3.36 3.04
CA GLU A 177 8.49 4.46 2.28
C GLU A 177 9.84 4.90 2.86
N ARG A 178 9.80 5.53 4.04
CA ARG A 178 10.99 6.12 4.65
C ARG A 178 12.01 5.06 5.09
N PRO A 179 11.64 3.96 5.79
CA PRO A 179 12.59 2.91 6.13
C PRO A 179 13.17 2.19 4.90
N GLY A 180 12.35 1.97 3.86
CA GLY A 180 12.80 1.36 2.61
C GLY A 180 13.82 2.24 1.87
N ALA A 181 13.56 3.55 1.77
CA ALA A 181 14.48 4.52 1.21
C ALA A 181 15.77 4.61 2.01
N LYS A 182 15.68 4.72 3.34
CA LYS A 182 16.83 4.73 4.25
C LYS A 182 17.74 3.53 4.03
N LYS A 183 17.17 2.32 4.01
CA LYS A 183 17.91 1.07 3.81
C LYS A 183 18.61 1.00 2.45
N ARG A 184 17.99 1.54 1.39
CA ARG A 184 18.62 1.60 0.06
C ARG A 184 19.76 2.62 0.01
N TYR A 185 19.56 3.80 0.60
CA TYR A 185 20.57 4.85 0.68
C TYR A 185 21.81 4.40 1.47
N GLU A 186 21.62 3.88 2.68
CA GLU A 186 22.73 3.47 3.55
C GLU A 186 23.56 2.32 2.94
N LYS A 187 22.92 1.46 2.14
CA LYS A 187 23.60 0.36 1.44
C LYS A 187 24.18 0.74 0.08
N GLY A 188 24.04 1.98 -0.38
CA GLY A 188 24.51 2.40 -1.71
C GLY A 188 23.80 1.71 -2.89
N ILE A 189 22.61 1.14 -2.67
CA ILE A 189 21.95 0.29 -3.68
C ILE A 189 21.12 1.17 -4.63
N LYS A 190 21.68 1.46 -5.82
CA LYS A 190 21.00 2.16 -6.94
C LYS A 190 20.17 3.37 -6.46
N TRP A 191 20.76 4.17 -5.56
CA TRP A 191 20.08 5.29 -4.92
C TRP A 191 19.60 6.35 -5.92
N PRO A 192 20.42 6.79 -6.91
CA PRO A 192 19.98 7.80 -7.88
C PRO A 192 18.72 7.38 -8.66
N GLU A 193 18.63 6.10 -9.04
CA GLU A 193 17.47 5.54 -9.74
C GLU A 193 16.25 5.48 -8.84
N TYR A 194 16.43 5.06 -7.58
CA TYR A 194 15.34 5.00 -6.60
C TYR A 194 14.82 6.39 -6.22
N GLU A 195 15.72 7.37 -6.04
CA GLU A 195 15.34 8.75 -5.79
C GLU A 195 14.54 9.35 -6.95
N ARG A 196 14.97 9.09 -8.19
CA ARG A 196 14.22 9.50 -9.38
C ARG A 196 12.82 8.89 -9.39
N TYR A 197 12.70 7.60 -9.04
CA TYR A 197 11.41 6.93 -8.91
C TYR A 197 10.51 7.58 -7.86
N LEU A 198 11.04 7.89 -6.67
CA LEU A 198 10.26 8.58 -5.62
C LEU A 198 9.77 9.96 -6.09
N ARG A 199 10.56 10.70 -6.86
CA ARG A 199 10.19 12.05 -7.33
C ARG A 199 9.12 12.05 -8.43
N ARG A 200 9.15 11.05 -9.32
CA ARG A 200 8.27 10.97 -10.51
C ARG A 200 7.01 10.14 -10.30
N THR A 201 6.97 9.27 -9.29
CA THR A 201 5.84 8.35 -9.09
C THR A 201 5.00 8.80 -7.89
N SER A 202 3.69 8.95 -8.12
CA SER A 202 2.71 9.27 -7.07
C SER A 202 2.72 8.23 -5.96
N ILE A 203 2.53 8.63 -4.70
CA ILE A 203 2.60 7.69 -3.58
C ILE A 203 1.43 6.69 -3.57
N LEU A 204 0.20 7.16 -3.77
CA LEU A 204 -1.01 6.35 -3.56
C LEU A 204 -1.94 6.42 -4.77
N ILE A 205 -2.40 7.61 -5.16
CA ILE A 205 -3.36 7.79 -6.26
C ILE A 205 -2.63 7.63 -7.61
N PRO A 206 -3.02 6.68 -8.48
CA PRO A 206 -2.40 6.48 -9.79
C PRO A 206 -2.39 7.76 -10.62
N PHE A 207 -1.21 8.16 -11.12
CA PHE A 207 -1.08 9.37 -11.92
C PHE A 207 0.08 9.27 -12.93
N PRO A 208 -0.01 9.88 -14.12
CA PRO A 208 1.06 9.85 -15.10
C PRO A 208 2.37 10.45 -14.55
N PRO A 209 3.51 9.72 -14.62
CA PRO A 209 4.75 10.14 -13.96
C PRO A 209 5.34 11.42 -14.56
N GLN A 210 5.16 11.66 -15.86
CA GLN A 210 5.65 12.86 -16.56
C GLN A 210 4.98 14.14 -16.05
N LEU A 211 3.74 14.03 -15.57
CA LEU A 211 3.00 15.14 -14.98
C LEU A 211 3.32 15.25 -13.49
N TYR A 212 3.34 14.12 -12.76
CA TYR A 212 3.65 14.12 -11.33
C TYR A 212 5.01 14.74 -11.04
N GLU A 213 6.04 14.42 -11.81
CA GLU A 213 7.40 14.92 -11.60
C GLU A 213 7.45 16.45 -11.56
N LYS A 214 6.70 17.11 -12.46
CA LYS A 214 6.65 18.57 -12.61
C LYS A 214 5.72 19.27 -11.61
N MET A 215 4.94 18.52 -10.82
CA MET A 215 3.98 19.13 -9.90
C MET A 215 4.66 19.82 -8.71
N PRO A 216 4.14 20.98 -8.27
CA PRO A 216 4.59 21.63 -7.06
C PRO A 216 4.35 20.75 -5.84
N VAL A 217 5.27 20.82 -4.87
CA VAL A 217 5.24 20.01 -3.64
C VAL A 217 3.94 20.17 -2.86
N ILE A 218 3.31 21.35 -2.93
CA ILE A 218 2.00 21.61 -2.28
C ILE A 218 0.95 20.65 -2.82
N LEU A 219 0.83 20.49 -4.15
CA LEU A 219 -0.16 19.58 -4.75
C LEU A 219 0.17 18.12 -4.46
N LYS A 220 1.45 17.74 -4.44
CA LYS A 220 1.86 16.38 -4.04
C LYS A 220 1.42 16.06 -2.61
N ARG A 221 1.61 17.01 -1.69
CA ARG A 221 1.27 16.86 -0.26
C ARG A 221 -0.23 16.86 0.01
N THR A 222 -1.02 17.63 -0.75
CA THR A 222 -2.45 17.79 -0.49
C THR A 222 -3.32 16.84 -1.31
N VAL A 223 -3.14 16.82 -2.64
CA VAL A 223 -3.98 16.03 -3.56
C VAL A 223 -3.57 14.58 -3.58
N PHE A 224 -2.26 14.31 -3.64
CA PHE A 224 -1.72 12.95 -3.74
C PHE A 224 -1.38 12.33 -2.39
N LEU A 225 -1.63 13.06 -1.29
CA LEU A 225 -1.41 12.60 0.07
C LEU A 225 0.06 12.24 0.35
N GLU A 226 1.02 12.89 -0.32
CA GLU A 226 2.45 12.68 -0.09
C GLU A 226 2.91 13.44 1.16
N PHE A 227 2.44 13.03 2.34
CA PHE A 227 2.77 13.67 3.61
C PHE A 227 4.28 13.66 3.90
N PRO A 228 4.82 14.67 4.61
CA PRO A 228 6.24 14.75 4.95
C PRO A 228 6.80 13.53 5.69
N ILE A 229 5.94 12.80 6.43
CA ILE A 229 6.32 11.58 7.15
C ILE A 229 6.84 10.47 6.24
N TYR A 230 6.48 10.47 4.94
CA TYR A 230 6.93 9.49 3.96
C TYR A 230 8.24 9.88 3.27
N VAL A 231 8.54 11.18 3.24
CA VAL A 231 9.67 11.71 2.47
C VAL A 231 10.97 11.42 3.21
N PHE A 232 11.86 10.69 2.54
CA PHE A 232 13.22 10.48 3.01
C PHE A 232 14.12 11.66 2.57
N ASP A 233 14.95 12.11 3.50
CA ASP A 233 15.90 13.21 3.31
C ASP A 233 17.23 12.66 3.83
N PRO A 234 18.20 12.36 2.95
CA PRO A 234 19.47 11.76 3.35
C PRO A 234 20.19 12.56 4.44
N ALA A 235 20.13 13.90 4.39
CA ALA A 235 20.83 14.76 5.34
C ALA A 235 20.22 14.67 6.75
N LYS A 236 18.90 14.45 6.85
CA LYS A 236 18.19 14.41 8.14
C LYS A 236 17.96 13.00 8.67
N HIS A 237 17.89 12.01 7.79
CA HIS A 237 17.31 10.70 8.13
C HIS A 237 18.29 9.52 7.99
N ALA A 238 19.37 9.68 7.22
CA ALA A 238 20.39 8.65 7.08
C ALA A 238 21.37 8.66 8.26
N ASP A 239 21.82 7.48 8.68
CA ASP A 239 22.98 7.35 9.54
C ASP A 239 24.24 7.43 8.67
N GLN A 240 24.87 8.61 8.62
CA GLN A 240 26.03 8.86 7.76
C GLN A 240 27.20 7.93 8.07
N SER A 241 27.28 7.37 9.29
CA SER A 241 28.31 6.39 9.66
C SER A 241 28.12 5.02 9.00
N LYS A 242 26.91 4.72 8.53
CA LYS A 242 26.53 3.44 7.90
C LYS A 242 26.50 3.50 6.38
N VAL A 243 26.68 4.69 5.79
CA VAL A 243 26.70 4.87 4.34
C VAL A 243 27.95 4.20 3.80
N GLN A 244 27.77 3.13 3.03
CA GLN A 244 28.88 2.50 2.33
C GLN A 244 29.40 3.45 1.26
N PRO A 245 30.73 3.67 1.14
CA PRO A 245 31.28 4.42 0.03
C PRO A 245 30.90 3.68 -1.26
N ASN A 246 30.20 4.37 -2.16
CA ASN A 246 29.85 3.81 -3.46
C ASN A 246 31.12 3.38 -4.19
N ASN A 247 31.17 2.12 -4.65
CA ASN A 247 32.08 1.67 -5.72
C ASN A 247 31.68 2.32 -7.05
N ALA A 248 31.72 3.64 -7.12
CA ALA A 248 31.54 4.42 -8.35
C ALA A 248 32.89 4.85 -8.95
N GLU A 249 33.99 4.15 -8.60
CA GLU A 249 35.34 4.37 -9.12
C GLU A 249 35.76 3.39 -10.23
N GLU A 250 34.87 2.58 -10.80
CA GLU A 250 35.17 1.89 -12.07
C GLU A 250 34.74 2.75 -13.26
N GLY A 251 35.52 3.79 -13.55
CA GLY A 251 35.25 4.62 -14.73
C GLY A 251 36.22 5.76 -15.02
N ARG A 252 37.20 6.07 -14.17
CA ARG A 252 38.17 7.14 -14.48
C ARG A 252 39.59 6.78 -14.06
N ALA A 253 40.41 6.62 -15.10
CA ALA A 253 41.87 6.70 -15.13
C ALA A 253 42.63 5.62 -14.35
N ARG A 254 42.98 4.53 -15.05
CA ARG A 254 44.35 4.00 -14.93
C ARG A 254 45.25 4.97 -15.71
N PRO A 255 46.17 5.70 -15.10
CA PRO A 255 47.32 6.21 -15.83
C PRO A 255 48.12 4.99 -16.27
N SER A 256 48.35 4.88 -17.57
CA SER A 256 49.25 3.93 -18.19
C SER A 256 50.62 3.99 -17.54
N ASP A 257 51.11 2.82 -17.11
CA ASP A 257 52.53 2.58 -16.85
C ASP A 257 53.30 2.72 -18.18
N GLU A 258 53.76 3.93 -18.48
CA GLU A 258 54.81 4.21 -19.45
C GLU A 258 55.84 5.13 -18.80
N GLU A 259 56.89 4.55 -18.22
CA GLU A 259 58.28 4.97 -18.40
C GLU A 259 59.21 4.13 -17.52
N GLY A 260 59.59 2.97 -18.07
CA GLY A 260 60.57 2.09 -17.45
C GLY A 260 61.03 1.06 -18.45
N LEU A 261 61.61 1.51 -19.57
CA LEU A 261 62.40 0.69 -20.51
C LEU A 261 63.02 1.59 -21.60
N ARG A 262 64.05 2.36 -21.23
CA ARG A 262 65.18 2.69 -22.11
C ARG A 262 66.46 2.72 -21.27
N SER A 263 67.12 1.57 -21.23
CA SER A 263 68.53 1.37 -20.92
C SER A 263 69.06 0.44 -22.00
#